data_AF-A0A2T4YZT3-F1
#
_entry.id   AF-A0A2T4YZT3-F1
#
_cell.length_a   1.000
_cell.length_b   1.000
_cell.length_c   1.000
_cell.angle_alpha   90.00
_cell.angle_beta   90.00
_cell.angle_gamma   90.00
#
_symmetry.space_group_name_H-M   'P 1'
#
loop_
_entity.id
_entity.type
_entity.pdbx_description
1 polymer ?
#
loop_
_entity_poly.entity_id
_entity_poly.type
_entity_poly.pdbx_seq_one_letter_code
_entity_poly.pdbx_strand_id
1 'polypeptide(L)'
;MSMSVLPKLLRFLLVHAAIGFAIAGLFVMALVGFDIGGFGSLVGRSSVAPLALGVLTAFLGLTFASVQMGVAIMLLPKDHEDGRGGGTGRPAALVPVRIGAVPRR
;
A
#
# COMPACT_ATOMS: atom_id res chain seq x y z
N MET A 1 -22.24 -12.35 -3.30
CA MET A 1 -21.02 -12.66 -4.09
C MET A 1 -20.02 -13.28 -3.13
N SER A 2 -19.85 -14.60 -3.18
CA SER A 2 -19.17 -15.37 -2.12
C SER A 2 -17.68 -15.07 -2.07
N MET A 3 -17.18 -14.55 -0.94
CA MET A 3 -15.74 -14.30 -0.70
C MET A 3 -14.88 -15.58 -0.69
N SER A 4 -15.48 -16.76 -0.90
CA SER A 4 -14.83 -18.06 -0.94
C SER A 4 -14.06 -18.36 -2.24
N VAL A 5 -14.22 -17.56 -3.30
CA VAL A 5 -13.60 -17.81 -4.62
C VAL A 5 -12.40 -16.88 -4.90
N LEU A 6 -12.12 -15.89 -4.05
CA LEU A 6 -11.08 -14.89 -4.32
C LEU A 6 -9.67 -15.48 -4.11
N PRO A 7 -8.79 -15.43 -5.13
CA PRO A 7 -7.38 -15.79 -4.97
C PRO A 7 -6.73 -14.99 -3.84
N LYS A 8 -5.83 -15.64 -3.08
CA LYS A 8 -5.20 -15.07 -1.87
C LYS A 8 -4.56 -13.70 -2.14
N LEU A 9 -3.90 -13.54 -3.30
CA LEU A 9 -3.26 -12.29 -3.71
C LEU A 9 -4.28 -11.17 -3.99
N LEU A 10 -5.41 -11.48 -4.62
CA LEU A 10 -6.46 -10.49 -4.87
C LEU A 10 -7.10 -10.04 -3.55
N ARG A 11 -7.36 -10.97 -2.62
CA ARG A 11 -7.84 -10.61 -1.27
C ARG A 11 -6.85 -9.73 -0.53
N PHE A 12 -5.56 -10.08 -0.59
CA PHE A 12 -4.48 -9.28 0.00
C PHE A 12 -4.46 -7.86 -0.57
N LEU A 13 -4.55 -7.73 -1.90
CA LEU A 13 -4.54 -6.44 -2.58
C LEU A 13 -5.77 -5.58 -2.21
N LEU A 14 -6.97 -6.16 -2.21
CA LEU A 14 -8.21 -5.47 -1.87
C LEU A 14 -8.22 -4.95 -0.42
N VAL A 15 -7.64 -5.70 0.52
CA VAL A 15 -7.50 -5.24 1.91
C VAL A 15 -6.62 -3.98 1.98
N HIS A 16 -5.48 -3.96 1.29
CA HIS A 16 -4.59 -2.78 1.27
C HIS A 16 -5.20 -1.60 0.51
N ALA A 17 -5.94 -1.86 -0.57
CA ALA A 17 -6.71 -0.84 -1.27
C ALA A 17 -7.75 -0.19 -0.33
N ALA A 18 -8.48 -1.00 0.43
CA ALA A 18 -9.46 -0.51 1.40
C ALA A 18 -8.81 0.30 2.53
N ILE A 19 -7.65 -0.14 3.04
CA ILE A 19 -6.87 0.61 4.04
C ILE A 19 -6.45 1.97 3.47
N GLY A 20 -5.91 2.02 2.24
CA GLY A 20 -5.52 3.27 1.60
C GLY A 20 -6.70 4.21 1.38
N PHE A 21 -7.84 3.68 0.94
CA PHE A 21 -9.05 4.48 0.78
C PHE A 21 -9.58 5.03 2.11
N ALA A 22 -9.54 4.23 3.18
CA ALA A 22 -9.94 4.68 4.52
C ALA A 22 -9.04 5.82 5.04
N ILE A 23 -7.72 5.72 4.82
CA ILE A 23 -6.77 6.79 5.14
C ILE A 23 -7.10 8.07 4.36
N ALA A 24 -7.45 7.96 3.08
CA ALA A 24 -7.86 9.12 2.28
C ALA A 24 -9.14 9.78 2.81
N GLY A 25 -10.13 8.99 3.24
CA GLY A 25 -11.35 9.50 3.88
C GLY A 25 -11.04 10.28 5.16
N LEU A 26 -10.13 9.76 5.99
CA LEU A 26 -9.67 10.47 7.19
C LEU A 26 -8.94 11.77 6.83
N PHE A 27 -8.11 11.76 5.79
CA PHE A 27 -7.41 12.94 5.30
C PHE A 27 -8.37 14.02 4.79
N VAL A 28 -9.39 13.64 4.02
CA VAL A 28 -10.43 14.58 3.56
C VAL A 28 -11.23 15.13 4.74
N MET A 29 -11.58 14.30 5.73
CA MET A 29 -12.22 14.76 6.96
C MET A 29 -11.36 15.79 7.70
N ALA A 30 -10.06 15.55 7.83
CA ALA A 30 -9.14 16.49 8.45
C ALA A 30 -9.06 17.80 7.65
N LEU A 31 -9.00 17.73 6.32
CA LEU A 31 -8.92 18.91 5.44
C LEU A 31 -10.17 19.80 5.56
N VAL A 32 -11.36 19.20 5.60
CA VAL A 32 -12.63 19.91 5.79
C VAL A 32 -12.76 20.42 7.22
N GLY A 33 -12.44 19.59 8.22
CA GLY A 33 -12.59 19.91 9.64
C GLY A 33 -11.65 21.01 10.13
N PHE A 34 -10.42 21.06 9.62
CA PHE A 34 -9.46 22.11 9.92
C PHE A 34 -9.59 23.35 9.01
N ASP A 35 -10.55 23.33 8.08
CA ASP A 35 -10.79 24.42 7.13
C ASP A 35 -9.51 24.90 6.41
N ILE A 36 -8.71 23.95 5.93
CA ILE A 36 -7.41 24.26 5.32
C ILE A 36 -7.64 25.14 4.08
N GLY A 37 -7.13 26.37 4.12
CA GLY A 37 -7.29 27.34 3.03
C GLY A 37 -8.74 27.80 2.80
N GLY A 38 -9.64 27.65 3.78
CA GLY A 38 -11.05 28.03 3.66
C GLY A 38 -11.93 27.01 2.93
N PHE A 39 -11.41 25.81 2.65
CA PHE A 39 -12.12 24.77 1.90
C PHE A 39 -13.36 24.24 2.63
N GLY A 40 -13.27 23.99 3.94
CA GLY A 40 -14.38 23.47 4.73
C GLY A 40 -15.54 24.46 4.78
N SER A 41 -15.23 25.74 4.98
CA SER A 41 -16.18 26.85 4.93
C SER A 41 -16.85 26.99 3.55
N LEU A 42 -16.08 26.81 2.47
CA LEU A 42 -16.58 26.89 1.10
C LEU A 42 -17.54 25.73 0.78
N VAL A 43 -17.13 24.51 1.14
CA VAL A 43 -17.96 23.31 0.95
C VAL A 43 -19.23 23.42 1.79
N GLY A 44 -19.16 23.85 3.04
CA GLY A 44 -20.32 23.94 3.93
C GLY A 44 -21.45 24.85 3.46
N ARG A 45 -21.17 25.83 2.59
CA ARG A 45 -22.17 26.76 2.03
C ARG A 45 -22.62 26.40 0.61
N SER A 46 -22.05 25.35 0.02
CA SER A 46 -22.24 25.01 -1.38
C SER A 46 -23.30 23.92 -1.55
N SER A 47 -24.24 24.11 -2.48
CA SER A 47 -25.23 23.09 -2.85
C SER A 47 -24.59 21.86 -3.52
N VAL A 48 -23.37 21.99 -4.05
CA VAL A 48 -22.63 20.89 -4.69
C VAL A 48 -21.66 20.18 -3.74
N ALA A 49 -21.73 20.46 -2.43
CA ALA A 49 -20.85 19.87 -1.43
C ALA A 49 -20.75 18.34 -1.47
N PRO A 50 -21.85 17.56 -1.58
CA PRO A 50 -21.75 16.10 -1.61
C PRO A 50 -21.01 15.59 -2.85
N LEU A 51 -21.18 16.25 -3.99
CA LEU A 51 -20.48 15.92 -5.22
C LEU A 51 -18.99 16.26 -5.09
N ALA A 52 -18.66 17.45 -4.59
CA ALA A 52 -17.28 17.89 -4.40
C ALA A 52 -16.52 16.95 -3.44
N LEU A 53 -17.11 16.61 -2.29
CA LEU A 53 -16.53 15.68 -1.33
C LEU A 53 -16.44 14.26 -1.89
N GLY A 54 -17.46 13.81 -2.63
CA GLY A 54 -17.47 12.50 -3.28
C GLY A 54 -16.34 12.37 -4.30
N VAL A 55 -16.20 13.35 -5.19
CA VAL A 55 -15.14 13.38 -6.21
C VAL A 55 -13.76 13.51 -5.57
N LEU A 56 -13.58 14.43 -4.62
CA LEU A 56 -12.32 14.61 -3.90
C LEU A 56 -11.89 13.33 -3.18
N THR A 57 -12.81 12.71 -2.44
CA THR A 57 -12.53 11.47 -1.71
C THR A 57 -12.28 10.31 -2.66
N ALA A 58 -12.98 10.23 -3.80
CA ALA A 58 -12.75 9.19 -4.79
C ALA A 58 -11.36 9.28 -5.42
N PHE A 59 -10.95 10.47 -5.88
CA PHE A 59 -9.64 10.66 -6.50
C PHE A 59 -8.50 10.49 -5.50
N LEU A 60 -8.56 11.14 -4.34
CA LEU A 60 -7.55 10.94 -3.29
C LEU A 60 -7.55 9.49 -2.81
N GLY A 61 -8.74 8.92 -2.58
CA GLY A 61 -8.91 7.52 -2.20
C GLY A 61 -8.25 6.55 -3.16
N LEU A 62 -8.41 6.76 -4.47
CA LEU A 62 -7.74 5.96 -5.48
C LEU A 62 -6.22 6.13 -5.43
N THR A 63 -5.72 7.36 -5.24
CA THR A 63 -4.29 7.64 -5.09
C THR A 63 -3.69 6.92 -3.87
N PHE A 64 -4.30 7.07 -2.68
CA PHE A 64 -3.83 6.39 -1.47
C PHE A 64 -3.98 4.87 -1.55
N ALA A 65 -5.08 4.35 -2.11
CA ALA A 65 -5.25 2.93 -2.35
C ALA A 65 -4.14 2.38 -3.26
N SER A 66 -3.79 3.09 -4.34
CA SER A 66 -2.71 2.72 -5.25
C SER A 66 -1.36 2.63 -4.54
N VAL A 67 -1.01 3.65 -3.76
CA VAL A 67 0.24 3.65 -2.98
C VAL A 67 0.26 2.51 -1.97
N GLN A 68 -0.83 2.28 -1.23
CA GLN A 68 -0.88 1.19 -0.25
C GLN A 68 -0.79 -0.20 -0.89
N MET A 69 -1.44 -0.39 -2.04
CA MET A 69 -1.29 -1.60 -2.84
C MET A 69 0.17 -1.80 -3.29
N GLY A 70 0.84 -0.74 -3.76
CA GLY A 70 2.25 -0.79 -4.14
C GLY A 70 3.18 -1.15 -2.97
N VAL A 71 2.98 -0.51 -1.81
CA VAL A 71 3.71 -0.81 -0.57
C VAL A 71 3.50 -2.27 -0.16
N ALA A 72 2.27 -2.76 -0.21
CA ALA A 72 1.93 -4.14 0.12
C ALA A 72 2.68 -5.14 -0.78
N ILE A 73 2.78 -4.85 -2.08
CA ILE A 73 3.52 -5.68 -3.04
C ILE A 73 5.03 -5.63 -2.77
N MET A 74 5.58 -4.44 -2.51
CA MET A 74 7.02 -4.27 -2.23
C MET A 74 7.45 -4.97 -0.93
N LEU A 75 6.53 -5.09 0.04
CA LEU A 75 6.75 -5.75 1.33
C LEU A 75 6.47 -7.26 1.32
N LEU A 76 6.02 -7.84 0.20
CA LEU A 76 5.85 -9.29 0.10
C LEU A 76 7.20 -9.99 0.31
N PRO A 77 7.28 -10.99 1.21
CA PRO A 77 8.49 -11.79 1.36
C PRO A 77 8.74 -12.55 0.06
N LYS A 78 10.01 -12.59 -0.36
CA LYS A 78 10.45 -13.46 -1.45
C LYS A 78 10.82 -14.78 -0.81
N ASP A 79 10.12 -15.85 -1.19
CA ASP A 79 10.48 -17.20 -0.80
C ASP A 79 11.85 -17.49 -1.44
N HIS A 80 12.91 -17.43 -0.64
CA HIS A 80 14.19 -18.00 -1.04
C HIS A 80 14.04 -19.51 -0.92
N GLU A 81 14.21 -20.25 -2.02
CA GLU A 81 14.24 -21.72 -2.07
C GLU A 81 15.42 -22.36 -1.30
N ASP A 82 16.05 -21.63 -0.38
CA ASP A 82 17.17 -22.11 0.41
C ASP A 82 16.70 -22.44 1.83
N GLY A 83 16.33 -23.71 2.00
CA GLY A 83 16.43 -24.50 3.23
C GLY A 83 16.02 -23.85 4.56
N ARG A 84 14.90 -24.33 5.11
CA ARG A 84 14.60 -24.44 6.56
C ARG A 84 15.02 -23.26 7.46
N GLY A 85 14.04 -22.48 7.91
CA GLY A 85 14.15 -21.77 9.18
C GLY A 85 13.33 -20.50 9.25
N GLY A 86 12.19 -20.57 9.92
CA GLY A 86 11.43 -19.38 10.28
C GLY A 86 12.21 -18.47 11.23
N GLY A 87 11.94 -17.17 11.14
CA GLY A 87 12.31 -16.19 12.15
C GLY A 87 13.44 -15.24 11.73
N THR A 88 13.08 -13.96 11.68
CA THR A 88 13.96 -12.79 11.94
C THR A 88 15.37 -12.83 11.32
N GLY A 89 15.48 -12.28 10.12
CA GLY A 89 16.54 -11.33 9.76
C GLY A 89 17.99 -11.69 10.11
N ARG A 90 18.38 -12.96 9.97
CA ARG A 90 19.81 -13.31 9.93
C ARG A 90 20.29 -13.15 8.49
N PRO A 91 21.28 -12.29 8.20
CA PRO A 91 21.89 -12.29 6.88
C PRO A 91 22.39 -13.70 6.59
N ALA A 92 22.04 -14.22 5.41
CA ALA A 92 22.47 -15.53 4.95
C ALA A 92 23.97 -15.66 5.21
N ALA A 93 24.38 -16.73 5.90
CA ALA A 93 25.78 -16.97 6.19
C ALA A 93 26.54 -16.94 4.86
N LEU A 94 27.42 -15.95 4.68
CA LEU A 94 28.17 -15.79 3.45
C LEU A 94 29.08 -17.00 3.29
N VAL A 95 28.70 -17.93 2.41
CA VAL A 95 29.54 -19.08 2.07
C VAL A 95 30.59 -18.61 1.06
N PRO A 96 31.89 -18.69 1.39
CA PRO A 96 32.92 -18.23 0.46
C PRO A 96 32.94 -19.12 -0.78
N VAL A 97 32.71 -18.50 -1.94
CA VAL A 97 32.89 -19.15 -3.25
C VAL A 97 34.38 -19.40 -3.44
N ARG A 98 34.76 -20.67 -3.54
CA ARG A 98 36.13 -21.09 -3.86
C ARG A 98 36.38 -20.83 -5.34
N ILE A 99 37.10 -19.76 -5.65
CA ILE A 99 37.61 -19.51 -7.00
C ILE A 99 38.90 -20.31 -7.14
N GLY A 100 38.90 -21.32 -7.99
CA GLY A 100 40.13 -22.01 -8.40
C GLY A 100 41.01 -21.03 -9.17
N ALA A 101 42.22 -20.78 -8.69
CA ALA A 101 43.17 -19.94 -9.40
C ALA A 101 43.54 -20.60 -10.74
N VAL A 102 43.19 -19.95 -11.85
CA VAL A 102 43.69 -20.32 -13.17
C VAL A 102 45.10 -19.73 -13.30
N PRO A 103 46.15 -20.54 -13.39
CA PRO A 103 47.51 -20.03 -13.56
C PRO A 103 47.62 -19.31 -14.91
N ARG A 104 47.89 -18.01 -14.85
CA ARG A 104 48.15 -17.19 -16.05
C ARG A 104 49.57 -17.52 -16.53
N ARG A 105 49.65 -18.19 -17.68
CA ARG A 105 50.90 -18.40 -18.43
C ARG A 105 51.26 -17.16 -19.25
#